data_AF-A0A1G8SLX7-F1
#
_entry.id   AF-A0A1G8SLX7-F1
#
_cell.length_a   1.000
_cell.length_b   1.000
_cell.length_c   1.000
_cell.angle_alpha   90.00
_cell.angle_beta   90.00
_cell.angle_gamma   90.00
#
_symmetry.space_group_name_H-M   'P 1'
#
loop_
_entity.id
_entity.type
_entity.pdbx_description
1 polymer ?
#
loop_
_entity_poly.entity_id
_entity_poly.type
_entity_poly.pdbx_seq_one_letter_code
_entity_poly.pdbx_strand_id
1 'polypeptide(L)'
;MLPKWFNEWNRDNPTNIYTPGILVGVVGGAVFVAAMLVAWGQPFATDSLQTGPRGTGMSVPEFKADLATPDPDIANIIPDEPYVPAGGEPLARDIYQNVQVLGDLTEDNFNRLMNAMTTWVAPDAGCAYCHGDVALEEYGNDDLYTKVVARRMIEMTQNINENWDGHVNANKQVGVTCFTCHRGQNVPSEIWFRLGPVNTATAGWSANQSRVTVQSQYTSLPSDALESYLLNYERIAVHDLESRVAGSPSNPDIPAIQNAERTYSLMNYFANSLGVNCVFCHNTRAFYDPAQVTPQWSTASLGIAMVQELNNDYLVPLQDVYPPHRLGPVFGDAPKAACKTCHKGYQQPLQGTNVIADWPELATTGAPSYEAATQ
;
A
#
# COMPACT_ATOMS: atom_id res chain seq x y z
N MET A 1 -12.88 -35.98 69.86
CA MET A 1 -11.75 -35.05 70.07
C MET A 1 -10.47 -35.82 69.86
N LEU A 2 -9.57 -35.33 69.01
CA LEU A 2 -8.29 -36.00 68.77
C LEU A 2 -7.39 -35.91 70.03
N PRO A 3 -6.53 -36.92 70.29
CA PRO A 3 -5.62 -36.90 71.43
C PRO A 3 -4.70 -35.66 71.45
N LYS A 4 -4.40 -35.13 72.64
CA LYS A 4 -3.53 -33.93 72.79
C LYS A 4 -2.19 -34.07 72.06
N TRP A 5 -1.55 -35.23 72.16
CA TRP A 5 -0.27 -35.51 71.50
C TRP A 5 -0.37 -35.43 69.97
N PHE A 6 -1.52 -35.79 69.38
CA PHE A 6 -1.74 -35.75 67.93
C PHE A 6 -1.90 -34.31 67.42
N ASN A 7 -2.59 -33.48 68.20
CA ASN A 7 -2.74 -32.06 67.88
C ASN A 7 -1.43 -31.28 68.10
N GLU A 8 -0.65 -31.60 69.13
CA GLU A 8 0.69 -31.05 69.35
C GLU A 8 1.66 -31.48 68.24
N TRP A 9 1.69 -32.77 67.89
CA TRP A 9 2.56 -33.27 66.84
C TRP A 9 2.28 -32.63 65.47
N ASN A 10 1.00 -32.48 65.08
CA ASN A 10 0.65 -31.83 63.82
C ASN A 10 0.94 -30.32 63.81
N ARG A 11 0.83 -29.65 64.96
CA ARG A 11 1.17 -28.23 65.10
C ARG A 11 2.69 -28.01 64.98
N ASP A 12 3.47 -28.90 65.58
CA ASP A 12 4.93 -28.79 65.65
C ASP A 12 5.62 -29.41 64.41
N ASN A 13 4.90 -30.20 63.61
CA ASN A 13 5.36 -30.80 62.34
C ASN A 13 4.38 -30.53 61.18
N PRO A 14 4.15 -29.26 60.80
CA PRO A 14 3.24 -28.95 59.70
C PRO A 14 3.76 -29.56 58.40
N THR A 15 3.01 -30.52 57.84
CA THR A 15 3.40 -31.18 56.59
C THR A 15 3.17 -30.22 55.43
N ASN A 16 4.25 -29.72 54.84
CA ASN A 16 4.16 -28.77 53.73
C ASN A 16 3.80 -29.49 52.42
N ILE A 17 2.51 -29.60 52.14
CA ILE A 17 1.98 -30.16 50.88
C ILE A 17 1.92 -29.13 49.74
N TYR A 18 1.94 -27.83 50.08
CA TYR A 18 1.83 -26.74 49.12
C TYR A 18 3.10 -26.58 48.29
N THR A 19 4.28 -26.66 48.90
CA THR A 19 5.55 -26.53 48.17
C THR A 19 5.74 -27.66 47.15
N PRO A 20 5.56 -28.95 47.47
CA PRO A 20 5.55 -30.02 46.47
C PRO A 20 4.46 -29.84 45.41
N GLY A 21 3.24 -29.42 45.79
CA GLY A 21 2.15 -29.16 44.85
C GLY A 21 2.47 -28.05 43.85
N ILE A 22 3.07 -26.95 44.31
CA ILE A 22 3.56 -25.86 43.44
C ILE A 22 4.66 -26.36 42.52
N LEU A 23 5.63 -27.14 43.03
CA LEU A 23 6.70 -27.70 42.20
C LEU A 23 6.16 -28.62 41.10
N VAL A 24 5.24 -29.53 41.43
CA VAL A 24 4.60 -30.42 40.44
C VAL A 24 3.79 -29.61 39.44
N GLY A 25 3.06 -28.58 39.87
CA GLY A 25 2.31 -27.69 38.99
C GLY A 25 3.21 -26.92 38.03
N VAL A 26 4.34 -26.38 38.50
CA VAL A 26 5.33 -25.68 37.68
C VAL A 26 5.97 -26.62 36.66
N VAL A 27 6.40 -27.81 37.09
CA VAL A 27 6.99 -28.81 36.18
C VAL A 27 5.97 -29.28 35.16
N GLY A 28 4.73 -29.58 35.59
CA GLY A 28 3.64 -29.98 34.70
C GLY A 28 3.32 -28.89 33.66
N GLY A 29 3.25 -27.64 34.08
CA GLY A 29 3.08 -26.49 33.19
C GLY A 29 4.22 -26.35 32.19
N ALA A 30 5.47 -26.48 32.63
CA ALA A 30 6.64 -26.41 31.76
C ALA A 30 6.66 -27.55 30.72
N VAL A 31 6.34 -28.77 31.14
CA VAL A 31 6.23 -29.94 30.23
C VAL A 31 5.10 -29.75 29.23
N PHE A 32 3.95 -29.23 29.66
CA PHE A 32 2.84 -28.92 28.76
C PHE A 32 3.24 -27.89 27.72
N VAL A 33 3.86 -26.77 28.12
CA VAL A 33 4.35 -25.74 27.19
C VAL A 33 5.40 -26.32 26.23
N ALA A 34 6.35 -27.11 26.71
CA ALA A 34 7.36 -27.74 25.85
C ALA A 34 6.73 -28.72 24.85
N ALA A 35 5.78 -29.56 25.29
CA ALA A 35 5.06 -30.48 24.41
C ALA A 35 4.28 -29.72 23.33
N MET A 36 3.68 -28.58 23.67
CA MET A 36 2.94 -27.72 22.74
C MET A 36 3.86 -27.07 21.71
N LEU A 37 5.02 -26.55 22.12
CA LEU A 37 6.02 -26.00 21.20
C LEU A 37 6.58 -27.04 20.22
N VAL A 38 6.70 -28.30 20.65
CA VAL A 38 7.14 -29.40 19.77
C VAL A 38 6.00 -29.84 18.85
N ALA A 39 4.78 -29.99 19.37
CA ALA A 39 3.64 -30.52 18.61
C ALA A 39 3.06 -29.52 17.60
N TRP A 40 2.98 -28.23 17.97
CA TRP A 40 2.38 -27.18 17.13
C TRP A 40 3.42 -26.22 16.54
N GLY A 41 4.71 -26.45 16.82
CA GLY A 41 5.78 -25.54 16.45
C GLY A 41 5.88 -24.33 17.36
N GLN A 42 6.95 -23.55 17.19
CA GLN A 42 7.09 -22.27 17.86
C GLN A 42 6.21 -21.20 17.17
N PRO A 43 5.18 -20.64 17.85
CA PRO A 43 4.25 -19.69 17.24
C PRO A 43 4.90 -18.34 16.88
N PHE A 44 6.09 -18.07 17.42
CA PHE A 44 6.86 -16.87 17.16
C PHE A 44 8.05 -17.12 16.22
N ALA A 45 8.01 -18.22 15.45
CA ALA A 45 9.01 -18.45 14.42
C ALA A 45 9.00 -17.33 13.41
N THR A 46 10.16 -16.73 13.20
CA THR A 46 10.37 -15.79 12.12
C THR A 46 11.16 -16.44 10.99
N ASP A 47 10.89 -16.02 9.76
CA ASP A 47 11.86 -16.06 8.68
C ASP A 47 12.51 -14.68 8.54
N SER A 48 13.65 -14.57 7.87
CA SER A 48 14.37 -13.30 7.79
C SER A 48 15.05 -13.12 6.43
N LEU A 49 14.64 -12.08 5.72
CA LEU A 49 15.30 -11.64 4.50
C LEU A 49 16.54 -10.82 4.86
N GLN A 50 17.73 -11.33 4.56
CA GLN A 50 18.97 -10.57 4.71
C GLN A 50 19.13 -9.59 3.55
N THR A 51 19.16 -8.29 3.86
CA THR A 51 19.18 -7.19 2.85
C THR A 51 20.54 -6.48 2.74
N GLY A 52 21.53 -6.91 3.52
CA GLY A 52 22.89 -6.34 3.47
C GLY A 52 23.99 -7.30 3.92
N PRO A 53 25.26 -6.84 3.99
CA PRO A 53 26.38 -7.68 4.40
C PRO A 53 26.20 -8.29 5.80
N ARG A 54 26.77 -9.47 6.02
CA ARG A 54 26.71 -10.15 7.33
C ARG A 54 27.22 -9.24 8.47
N GLY A 55 26.48 -9.19 9.57
CA GLY A 55 26.84 -8.42 10.76
C GLY A 55 26.42 -6.95 10.77
N THR A 56 25.77 -6.43 9.71
CA THR A 56 25.26 -5.05 9.70
C THR A 56 23.88 -4.89 10.34
N GLY A 57 23.21 -5.99 10.68
CA GLY A 57 21.82 -5.97 11.18
C GLY A 57 20.77 -5.68 10.10
N MET A 58 21.16 -5.64 8.83
CA MET A 58 20.24 -5.46 7.70
C MET A 58 19.46 -6.76 7.43
N SER A 59 18.34 -6.91 8.15
CA SER A 59 17.43 -8.05 8.10
C SER A 59 15.98 -7.58 8.22
N VAL A 60 15.09 -8.13 7.39
CA VAL A 60 13.64 -7.95 7.48
C VAL A 60 13.03 -9.24 8.03
N PRO A 61 12.80 -9.34 9.35
CA PRO A 61 12.17 -10.50 9.95
C PRO A 61 10.65 -10.43 9.80
N GLU A 62 10.03 -11.57 9.51
CA GLU A 62 8.58 -11.73 9.42
C GLU A 62 8.14 -13.04 10.05
N PHE A 63 6.96 -13.09 10.67
CA PHE A 63 6.47 -14.34 11.24
C PHE A 63 6.14 -15.34 10.14
N LYS A 64 6.51 -16.61 10.35
CA LYS A 64 6.20 -17.68 9.39
C LYS A 64 4.70 -17.88 9.17
N ALA A 65 3.89 -17.57 10.18
CA ALA A 65 2.44 -17.64 10.07
C ALA A 65 1.88 -16.57 9.11
N ASP A 66 2.46 -15.36 9.13
CA ASP A 66 2.07 -14.26 8.27
C ASP A 66 2.48 -14.57 6.82
N LEU A 67 3.73 -15.01 6.61
CA LEU A 67 4.22 -15.48 5.30
C LEU A 67 3.41 -16.63 4.70
N ALA A 68 2.81 -17.47 5.53
CA ALA A 68 1.99 -18.59 5.08
C ALA A 68 0.58 -18.17 4.62
N THR A 69 0.16 -16.94 4.90
CA THR A 69 -1.15 -16.40 4.55
C THR A 69 -1.00 -15.38 3.43
N PRO A 70 -1.30 -15.74 2.16
CA PRO A 70 -1.17 -14.80 1.05
C PRO A 70 -2.23 -13.69 1.12
N ASP A 71 -2.02 -12.65 0.30
CA ASP A 71 -3.04 -11.62 0.10
C ASP A 71 -4.34 -12.30 -0.41
N PRO A 72 -5.45 -12.24 0.35
CA PRO A 72 -6.67 -12.95 -0.01
C PRO A 72 -7.27 -12.45 -1.33
N ASP A 73 -6.98 -11.21 -1.73
CA ASP A 73 -7.50 -10.64 -2.98
C ASP A 73 -6.87 -11.29 -4.22
N ILE A 74 -5.74 -11.98 -4.10
CA ILE A 74 -5.13 -12.72 -5.21
C ILE A 74 -6.11 -13.79 -5.72
N ALA A 75 -6.89 -14.41 -4.83
CA ALA A 75 -7.88 -15.41 -5.20
C ALA A 75 -9.03 -14.84 -6.06
N ASN A 76 -9.22 -13.52 -6.07
CA ASN A 76 -10.23 -12.82 -6.86
C ASN A 76 -9.73 -12.41 -8.26
N ILE A 77 -8.45 -12.64 -8.57
CA ILE A 77 -7.90 -12.41 -9.91
C ILE A 77 -8.25 -13.61 -10.78
N ILE A 78 -9.16 -13.39 -11.72
CA ILE A 78 -9.62 -14.41 -12.66
C ILE A 78 -8.89 -14.20 -13.99
N PRO A 79 -8.14 -15.20 -14.49
CA PRO A 79 -7.55 -15.15 -15.82
C PRO A 79 -8.64 -15.03 -16.89
N ASP A 80 -8.38 -14.20 -17.90
CA ASP A 80 -9.30 -13.93 -18.99
C ASP A 80 -8.45 -13.64 -20.22
N GLU A 81 -8.12 -14.61 -21.06
CA GLU A 81 -7.20 -14.36 -22.19
C GLU A 81 -7.83 -13.38 -23.21
N PRO A 82 -7.08 -12.41 -23.74
CA PRO A 82 -7.61 -11.47 -24.72
C PRO A 82 -7.86 -12.15 -26.07
N TYR A 83 -8.83 -11.64 -26.82
CA TYR A 83 -9.12 -12.13 -28.17
C TYR A 83 -8.08 -11.57 -29.15
N VAL A 84 -7.31 -12.44 -29.80
CA VAL A 84 -6.34 -12.02 -30.82
C VAL A 84 -7.08 -11.57 -32.08
N PRO A 85 -7.00 -10.28 -32.49
CA PRO A 85 -7.68 -9.79 -33.69
C PRO A 85 -7.09 -10.43 -34.95
N ALA A 86 -7.95 -10.86 -35.88
CA ALA A 86 -7.55 -11.38 -37.19
C ALA A 86 -7.22 -10.27 -38.21
N GLY A 87 -7.62 -9.02 -37.92
CA GLY A 87 -7.39 -7.84 -38.73
C GLY A 87 -8.59 -7.52 -39.62
N GLY A 88 -8.99 -6.24 -39.63
CA GLY A 88 -10.12 -5.73 -40.42
C GLY A 88 -11.47 -5.75 -39.69
N GLU A 89 -11.50 -6.20 -38.43
CA GLU A 89 -12.66 -6.01 -37.55
C GLU A 89 -12.95 -4.51 -37.33
N PRO A 90 -14.22 -4.10 -37.21
CA PRO A 90 -14.55 -2.75 -36.80
C PRO A 90 -14.03 -2.48 -35.39
N LEU A 91 -13.53 -1.26 -35.17
CA LEU A 91 -12.99 -0.84 -33.88
C LEU A 91 -14.08 -0.18 -33.04
N ALA A 92 -13.85 -0.11 -31.72
CA ALA A 92 -14.78 0.46 -30.77
C ALA A 92 -15.15 1.91 -31.12
N ARG A 93 -14.21 2.70 -31.67
CA ARG A 93 -14.49 4.06 -32.17
C ARG A 93 -15.48 4.13 -33.35
N ASP A 94 -15.57 3.06 -34.13
CA ASP A 94 -16.42 2.98 -35.32
C ASP A 94 -17.81 2.40 -34.99
N ILE A 95 -17.92 1.65 -33.88
CA ILE A 95 -19.16 1.01 -33.42
C ILE A 95 -19.89 1.87 -32.38
N TYR A 96 -19.18 2.34 -31.37
CA TYR A 96 -19.77 3.00 -30.20
C TYR A 96 -19.66 4.51 -30.24
N GLN A 97 -20.57 5.19 -29.54
CA GLN A 97 -20.52 6.64 -29.38
C GLN A 97 -19.64 7.02 -28.18
N ASN A 98 -18.90 8.13 -28.33
CA ASN A 98 -18.11 8.74 -27.26
C ASN A 98 -16.98 7.87 -26.66
N VAL A 99 -16.35 7.02 -27.49
CA VAL A 99 -15.11 6.31 -27.11
C VAL A 99 -13.91 7.23 -27.34
N GLN A 100 -13.32 7.73 -26.25
CA GLN A 100 -12.23 8.73 -26.30
C GLN A 100 -10.83 8.12 -26.08
N VAL A 101 -10.74 7.03 -25.33
CA VAL A 101 -9.46 6.41 -24.91
C VAL A 101 -9.29 5.04 -25.57
N LEU A 102 -10.28 4.16 -25.42
CA LEU A 102 -10.23 2.76 -25.86
C LEU A 102 -10.69 2.58 -27.33
N GLY A 103 -10.39 3.55 -28.19
CA GLY A 103 -10.93 3.62 -29.55
C GLY A 103 -10.37 2.56 -30.50
N ASP A 104 -9.16 2.07 -30.24
CA ASP A 104 -8.43 1.10 -31.07
C ASP A 104 -8.68 -0.37 -30.68
N LEU A 105 -9.62 -0.63 -29.77
CA LEU A 105 -10.00 -2.00 -29.40
C LEU A 105 -11.00 -2.57 -30.40
N THR A 106 -10.96 -3.88 -30.62
CA THR A 106 -12.08 -4.60 -31.24
C THR A 106 -13.29 -4.61 -30.29
N GLU A 107 -14.49 -4.84 -30.83
CA GLU A 107 -15.72 -4.92 -30.02
C GLU A 107 -15.60 -5.94 -28.87
N ASP A 108 -15.04 -7.11 -29.16
CA ASP A 108 -14.91 -8.21 -28.20
C ASP A 108 -13.96 -7.84 -27.05
N ASN A 109 -12.78 -7.28 -27.34
CA ASN A 109 -11.83 -6.86 -26.31
C ASN A 109 -12.32 -5.63 -25.54
N PHE A 110 -13.04 -4.70 -26.19
CA PHE A 110 -13.69 -3.58 -25.51
C PHE A 110 -14.69 -4.08 -24.47
N ASN A 111 -15.60 -4.99 -24.86
CA ASN A 111 -16.61 -5.55 -23.96
C ASN A 111 -15.98 -6.40 -22.85
N ARG A 112 -14.92 -7.15 -23.16
CA ARG A 112 -14.13 -7.90 -22.18
C ARG A 112 -13.54 -6.98 -21.10
N LEU A 113 -12.89 -5.89 -21.51
CA LEU A 113 -12.34 -4.90 -20.57
C LEU A 113 -13.43 -4.22 -19.72
N MET A 114 -14.59 -3.88 -20.31
CA MET A 114 -15.71 -3.30 -19.55
C MET A 114 -16.25 -4.25 -18.46
N ASN A 115 -16.34 -5.56 -18.75
CA ASN A 115 -16.73 -6.56 -17.77
C ASN A 115 -15.71 -6.70 -16.63
N ALA A 116 -14.42 -6.65 -16.96
CA ALA A 116 -13.35 -6.71 -15.98
C ALA A 116 -13.34 -5.47 -15.08
N MET A 117 -13.43 -4.28 -15.66
CA MET A 117 -13.55 -3.01 -14.91
C MET A 117 -14.75 -3.03 -13.96
N THR A 118 -15.88 -3.57 -14.39
CA THR A 118 -17.07 -3.75 -13.54
C THR A 118 -16.74 -4.62 -12.33
N THR A 119 -16.10 -5.78 -12.55
CA THR A 119 -15.72 -6.70 -11.47
C THR A 119 -14.68 -6.08 -10.52
N TRP A 120 -13.74 -5.30 -11.04
CA TRP A 120 -12.65 -4.72 -10.24
C TRP A 120 -13.06 -3.50 -9.42
N VAL A 121 -14.05 -2.74 -9.88
CA VAL A 121 -14.42 -1.44 -9.31
C VAL A 121 -15.80 -1.45 -8.67
N ALA A 122 -16.80 -2.07 -9.29
CA ALA A 122 -18.19 -1.96 -8.85
C ALA A 122 -18.98 -3.27 -9.06
N PRO A 123 -18.50 -4.42 -8.55
CA PRO A 123 -19.14 -5.72 -8.78
C PRO A 123 -20.59 -5.76 -8.30
N ASP A 124 -20.90 -5.05 -7.20
CA ASP A 124 -22.26 -5.02 -6.63
C ASP A 124 -23.22 -4.10 -7.40
N ALA A 125 -22.73 -3.01 -7.97
CA ALA A 125 -23.54 -2.02 -8.70
C ALA A 125 -23.59 -2.29 -10.21
N GLY A 126 -22.69 -3.13 -10.73
CA GLY A 126 -22.63 -3.50 -12.13
C GLY A 126 -22.32 -2.32 -13.07
N CYS A 127 -22.67 -2.49 -14.35
CA CYS A 127 -22.44 -1.50 -15.41
C CYS A 127 -23.10 -0.14 -15.10
N ALA A 128 -24.25 -0.18 -14.41
CA ALA A 128 -25.02 1.00 -14.03
C ALA A 128 -24.25 1.95 -13.11
N TYR A 129 -23.18 1.50 -12.43
CA TYR A 129 -22.35 2.39 -11.62
C TYR A 129 -21.73 3.53 -12.45
N CYS A 130 -21.31 3.23 -13.68
CA CYS A 130 -20.71 4.21 -14.59
C CYS A 130 -21.69 4.69 -15.66
N HIS A 131 -22.65 3.87 -16.08
CA HIS A 131 -23.54 4.20 -17.18
C HIS A 131 -24.96 4.60 -16.76
N GLY A 132 -25.36 4.30 -15.53
CA GLY A 132 -26.74 4.45 -15.05
C GLY A 132 -27.66 3.32 -15.51
N ASP A 133 -28.88 3.31 -14.98
CA ASP A 133 -29.94 2.38 -15.37
C ASP A 133 -30.64 2.86 -16.66
N VAL A 134 -29.87 2.93 -17.75
CA VAL A 134 -30.31 3.41 -19.07
C VAL A 134 -30.17 2.33 -20.14
N ALA A 135 -30.74 2.56 -21.33
CA ALA A 135 -30.56 1.66 -22.46
C ALA A 135 -29.09 1.66 -22.95
N LEU A 136 -28.62 0.56 -23.53
CA LEU A 136 -27.23 0.40 -23.97
C LEU A 136 -26.80 1.47 -24.97
N GLU A 137 -27.72 1.95 -25.80
CA GLU A 137 -27.48 3.00 -26.79
C GLU A 137 -27.16 4.36 -26.13
N GLU A 138 -27.57 4.55 -24.88
CA GLU A 138 -27.29 5.76 -24.08
C GLU A 138 -26.00 5.66 -23.27
N TYR A 139 -25.29 4.51 -23.32
CA TYR A 139 -24.03 4.32 -22.58
C TYR A 139 -22.93 5.27 -23.03
N GLY A 140 -23.09 5.95 -24.17
CA GLY A 140 -22.23 7.03 -24.66
C GLY A 140 -22.29 8.33 -23.84
N ASN A 141 -23.35 8.57 -23.06
CA ASN A 141 -23.52 9.81 -22.30
C ASN A 141 -22.53 9.94 -21.13
N ASP A 142 -22.10 11.16 -20.81
CA ASP A 142 -21.17 11.48 -19.71
C ASP A 142 -21.87 12.11 -18.50
N ASP A 143 -23.17 11.81 -18.33
CA ASP A 143 -24.02 12.42 -17.31
C ASP A 143 -23.62 12.02 -15.87
N LEU A 144 -22.97 10.87 -15.71
CA LEU A 144 -22.48 10.39 -14.42
C LEU A 144 -21.00 10.72 -14.22
N TYR A 145 -20.71 11.34 -13.08
CA TYR A 145 -19.34 11.67 -12.67
C TYR A 145 -18.41 10.44 -12.67
N THR A 146 -18.96 9.26 -12.34
CA THR A 146 -18.22 7.99 -12.28
C THR A 146 -17.65 7.60 -13.63
N LYS A 147 -18.34 7.90 -14.74
CA LYS A 147 -17.80 7.65 -16.09
C LYS A 147 -16.68 8.60 -16.46
N VAL A 148 -16.84 9.89 -16.14
CA VAL A 148 -15.80 10.90 -16.35
C VAL A 148 -14.53 10.54 -15.57
N VAL A 149 -14.69 10.12 -14.31
CA VAL A 149 -13.59 9.63 -13.48
C VAL A 149 -13.00 8.34 -14.05
N ALA A 150 -13.83 7.36 -14.43
CA ALA A 150 -13.36 6.08 -14.99
C ALA A 150 -12.53 6.27 -16.25
N ARG A 151 -12.92 7.19 -17.15
CA ARG A 151 -12.12 7.57 -18.32
C ARG A 151 -10.72 8.03 -17.91
N ARG A 152 -10.63 8.94 -16.94
CA ARG A 152 -9.34 9.44 -16.44
C ARG A 152 -8.52 8.36 -15.76
N MET A 153 -9.16 7.39 -15.09
CA MET A 153 -8.47 6.25 -14.48
C MET A 153 -7.90 5.28 -15.52
N ILE A 154 -8.55 5.09 -16.68
CA ILE A 154 -7.99 4.28 -17.78
C ILE A 154 -6.69 4.91 -18.28
N GLU A 155 -6.71 6.22 -18.57
CA GLU A 155 -5.52 6.96 -19.01
C GLU A 155 -4.39 6.87 -17.97
N MET A 156 -4.75 7.06 -16.69
CA MET A 156 -3.79 6.92 -15.58
C MET A 156 -3.18 5.51 -15.52
N THR A 157 -4.00 4.48 -15.70
CA THR A 157 -3.56 3.07 -15.64
C THR A 157 -2.62 2.73 -16.80
N GLN A 158 -2.96 3.12 -18.03
CA GLN A 158 -2.10 2.95 -19.21
C GLN A 158 -0.76 3.67 -19.02
N ASN A 159 -0.80 4.91 -18.54
CA ASN A 159 0.41 5.69 -18.27
C ASN A 159 1.30 5.07 -17.18
N ILE A 160 0.72 4.52 -16.10
CA ILE A 160 1.48 3.80 -15.07
C ILE A 160 2.21 2.60 -15.69
N ASN A 161 1.53 1.80 -16.51
CA ASN A 161 2.10 0.59 -17.08
C ASN A 161 3.16 0.88 -18.15
N GLU A 162 3.02 1.97 -18.90
CA GLU A 162 3.92 2.33 -20.00
C GLU A 162 5.09 3.20 -19.52
N ASN A 163 4.81 4.32 -18.86
CA ASN A 163 5.82 5.35 -18.54
C ASN A 163 6.47 5.15 -17.17
N TRP A 164 5.86 4.34 -16.30
CA TRP A 164 6.41 3.98 -14.98
C TRP A 164 6.86 2.52 -14.89
N ASP A 165 7.18 1.89 -16.03
CA ASP A 165 7.70 0.52 -16.13
C ASP A 165 8.87 0.24 -15.18
N GLY A 166 9.81 1.21 -15.07
CA GLY A 166 10.95 1.11 -14.16
C GLY A 166 10.58 1.05 -12.66
N HIS A 167 9.34 1.38 -12.30
CA HIS A 167 8.79 1.15 -10.97
C HIS A 167 7.93 -0.12 -10.94
N VAL A 168 6.89 -0.18 -11.78
CA VAL A 168 5.88 -1.25 -11.69
C VAL A 168 6.38 -2.60 -12.16
N ASN A 169 7.33 -2.66 -13.10
CA ASN A 169 7.90 -3.90 -13.64
C ASN A 169 9.37 -4.11 -13.25
N ALA A 170 9.88 -3.38 -12.25
CA ALA A 170 11.31 -3.33 -11.90
C ALA A 170 12.01 -4.68 -11.70
N ASN A 171 11.28 -5.70 -11.23
CA ASN A 171 11.82 -7.06 -11.00
C ASN A 171 11.34 -8.08 -12.04
N LYS A 172 10.10 -7.93 -12.52
CA LYS A 172 9.40 -8.81 -13.44
C LYS A 172 8.16 -8.09 -13.93
N GLN A 173 7.61 -8.51 -15.07
CA GLN A 173 6.35 -7.98 -15.57
C GLN A 173 5.22 -8.28 -14.58
N VAL A 174 4.59 -7.23 -14.07
CA VAL A 174 3.39 -7.33 -13.23
C VAL A 174 2.31 -6.33 -13.61
N GLY A 175 2.72 -5.08 -13.90
CA GLY A 175 1.84 -3.94 -14.14
C GLY A 175 0.84 -3.65 -13.01
N VAL A 176 -0.14 -2.83 -13.33
CA VAL A 176 -1.29 -2.49 -12.49
C VAL A 176 -2.58 -2.57 -13.31
N THR A 177 -3.68 -2.92 -12.64
CA THR A 177 -5.04 -2.80 -13.18
C THR A 177 -5.89 -1.99 -12.20
N CYS A 178 -7.16 -1.76 -12.52
CA CYS A 178 -8.09 -1.12 -11.60
C CYS A 178 -8.17 -1.89 -10.26
N PHE A 179 -8.02 -3.22 -10.32
CA PHE A 179 -8.08 -4.09 -9.14
C PHE A 179 -6.96 -3.79 -8.14
N THR A 180 -5.76 -3.42 -8.61
CA THR A 180 -4.60 -3.12 -7.74
C THR A 180 -4.97 -2.14 -6.62
N CYS A 181 -5.74 -1.11 -6.94
CA CYS A 181 -6.23 -0.11 -5.99
C CYS A 181 -7.61 -0.45 -5.41
N HIS A 182 -8.58 -0.74 -6.29
CA HIS A 182 -10.00 -0.80 -5.94
C HIS A 182 -10.40 -2.06 -5.19
N ARG A 183 -9.79 -3.22 -5.47
CA ARG A 183 -10.12 -4.51 -4.81
C ARG A 183 -11.63 -4.80 -4.74
N GLY A 184 -12.36 -4.54 -5.83
CA GLY A 184 -13.82 -4.74 -5.89
C GLY A 184 -14.64 -3.66 -5.17
N GLN A 185 -14.03 -2.54 -4.76
CA GLN A 185 -14.70 -1.43 -4.09
C GLN A 185 -14.69 -0.18 -4.98
N ASN A 186 -15.82 0.49 -5.07
CA ASN A 186 -15.95 1.68 -5.92
C ASN A 186 -15.22 2.91 -5.37
N VAL A 187 -14.84 2.86 -4.09
CA VAL A 187 -13.84 3.73 -3.47
C VAL A 187 -12.68 2.87 -2.98
N PRO A 188 -11.46 3.07 -3.49
CA PRO A 188 -10.30 2.34 -2.99
C PRO A 188 -10.08 2.56 -1.49
N SER A 189 -9.69 1.49 -0.79
CA SER A 189 -9.13 1.63 0.56
C SER A 189 -7.75 2.28 0.52
N GLU A 190 -7.34 2.89 1.63
CA GLU A 190 -5.99 3.46 1.79
C GLU A 190 -5.69 4.64 0.85
N ILE A 191 -6.73 5.36 0.41
CA ILE A 191 -6.61 6.73 -0.11
C ILE A 191 -6.35 7.71 1.02
N TRP A 192 -5.85 8.91 0.70
CA TRP A 192 -5.62 9.94 1.71
C TRP A 192 -6.22 11.29 1.32
N PHE A 193 -6.58 12.05 2.36
CA PHE A 193 -7.03 13.43 2.29
C PHE A 193 -6.11 14.30 3.16
N ARG A 194 -6.16 15.61 2.91
CA ARG A 194 -5.50 16.62 3.71
C ARG A 194 -6.00 16.56 5.15
N LEU A 195 -5.07 16.49 6.10
CA LEU A 195 -5.38 16.64 7.52
C LEU A 195 -5.16 18.05 8.06
N GLY A 196 -4.22 18.80 7.48
CA GLY A 196 -3.84 20.13 7.98
C GLY A 196 -3.35 20.11 9.44
N PRO A 197 -3.46 21.24 10.16
CA PRO A 197 -3.11 21.32 11.58
C PRO A 197 -3.99 20.41 12.44
N VAL A 198 -3.41 19.35 12.98
CA VAL A 198 -4.07 18.34 13.80
C VAL A 198 -4.25 18.74 15.26
N ASN A 199 -3.56 19.80 15.72
CA ASN A 199 -3.64 20.34 17.08
C ASN A 199 -4.06 21.81 17.06
N THR A 200 -5.38 22.06 17.10
CA THR A 200 -5.97 23.40 16.94
C THR A 200 -5.70 24.38 18.09
N ALA A 201 -5.27 23.87 19.26
CA ALA A 201 -4.90 24.70 20.41
C ALA A 201 -3.49 25.32 20.28
N THR A 202 -2.74 24.97 19.25
CA THR A 202 -1.36 25.43 19.02
C THR A 202 -1.19 25.95 17.61
N ALA A 203 -0.08 26.63 17.34
CA ALA A 203 0.27 27.15 16.02
C ALA A 203 1.68 26.70 15.60
N GLY A 204 1.98 26.82 14.31
CA GLY A 204 3.27 26.43 13.75
C GLY A 204 3.50 24.91 13.82
N TRP A 205 4.74 24.49 14.04
CA TRP A 205 5.14 23.09 14.02
C TRP A 205 4.33 22.19 14.96
N SER A 206 4.09 22.66 16.19
CA SER A 206 3.35 21.91 17.20
C SER A 206 1.91 21.59 16.79
N ALA A 207 1.34 22.37 15.86
CA ALA A 207 -0.01 22.13 15.37
C ALA A 207 -0.08 20.94 14.41
N ASN A 208 1.03 20.54 13.78
CA ASN A 208 1.06 19.48 12.76
C ASN A 208 1.47 18.11 13.30
N GLN A 209 1.82 18.00 14.58
CA GLN A 209 2.33 16.76 15.20
C GLN A 209 1.73 16.51 16.60
N SER A 210 2.29 15.54 17.33
CA SER A 210 1.84 15.18 18.69
C SER A 210 0.39 14.72 18.75
N ARG A 211 -0.11 14.13 17.68
CA ARG A 211 -1.42 13.47 17.60
C ARG A 211 -1.28 12.19 16.80
N VAL A 212 -1.92 11.14 17.29
CA VAL A 212 -2.01 9.85 16.59
C VAL A 212 -2.90 10.05 15.36
N THR A 213 -2.32 9.87 14.16
CA THR A 213 -3.07 9.90 12.90
C THR A 213 -2.71 8.69 12.04
N VAL A 214 -3.57 8.37 11.08
CA VAL A 214 -3.27 7.30 10.12
C VAL A 214 -2.11 7.70 9.21
N GLN A 215 -1.98 8.98 8.83
CA GLN A 215 -0.88 9.49 8.00
C GLN A 215 0.47 9.41 8.72
N SER A 216 0.51 9.66 10.03
CA SER A 216 1.74 9.50 10.84
C SER A 216 2.02 8.04 11.25
N GLN A 217 1.26 7.07 10.73
CA GLN A 217 1.33 5.65 11.09
C GLN A 217 1.22 5.44 12.61
N TYR A 218 0.27 6.14 13.23
CA TYR A 218 -0.01 6.09 14.67
C TYR A 218 1.13 6.56 15.58
N THR A 219 2.13 7.26 15.03
CA THR A 219 3.17 7.92 15.82
C THR A 219 2.78 9.36 16.18
N SER A 220 3.59 10.02 17.02
CA SER A 220 3.47 11.45 17.34
C SER A 220 4.14 12.37 16.31
N LEU A 221 4.62 11.83 15.18
CA LEU A 221 5.31 12.58 14.13
C LEU A 221 4.34 13.48 13.32
N PRO A 222 4.86 14.39 12.48
CA PRO A 222 4.04 15.25 11.65
C PRO A 222 3.06 14.50 10.75
N SER A 223 1.82 14.98 10.68
CA SER A 223 0.73 14.37 9.90
C SER A 223 0.57 14.92 8.48
N ASP A 224 1.46 15.84 8.08
CA ASP A 224 1.44 16.53 6.78
C ASP A 224 2.46 15.96 5.77
N ALA A 225 3.17 14.88 6.11
CA ALA A 225 4.26 14.36 5.28
C ALA A 225 3.85 13.96 3.86
N LEU A 226 2.66 13.36 3.69
CA LEU A 226 2.14 13.01 2.35
C LEU A 226 1.80 14.27 1.54
N GLU A 227 1.25 15.31 2.17
CA GLU A 227 0.95 16.59 1.51
C GLU A 227 2.23 17.30 1.08
N SER A 228 3.19 17.47 2.01
CA SER A 228 4.46 18.12 1.70
C SER A 228 5.24 17.40 0.59
N TYR A 229 5.33 16.07 0.65
CA TYR A 229 6.25 15.33 -0.22
C TYR A 229 5.59 14.67 -1.43
N LEU A 230 4.37 14.15 -1.32
CA LEU A 230 3.70 13.44 -2.42
C LEU A 230 2.72 14.33 -3.20
N LEU A 231 2.55 15.59 -2.79
CA LEU A 231 1.75 16.58 -3.49
C LEU A 231 2.56 17.86 -3.80
N ASN A 232 3.20 18.46 -2.79
CA ASN A 232 3.84 19.77 -2.91
C ASN A 232 5.31 19.74 -3.38
N TYR A 233 5.87 18.55 -3.69
CA TYR A 233 7.26 18.38 -4.15
C TYR A 233 8.32 18.98 -3.20
N GLU A 234 8.05 19.05 -1.89
CA GLU A 234 9.03 19.55 -0.93
C GLU A 234 10.27 18.63 -0.83
N ARG A 235 11.39 19.18 -0.37
CA ARG A 235 12.65 18.45 -0.21
C ARG A 235 12.59 17.42 0.92
N ILE A 236 12.82 16.14 0.58
CA ILE A 236 12.91 15.02 1.55
C ILE A 236 14.30 14.93 2.20
N ALA A 237 15.37 15.23 1.46
CA ALA A 237 16.75 15.07 1.94
C ALA A 237 17.10 16.10 3.02
N VAL A 238 17.53 15.62 4.20
CA VAL A 238 17.83 16.47 5.38
C VAL A 238 19.28 16.40 5.85
N HIS A 239 20.11 15.54 5.26
CA HIS A 239 21.51 15.39 5.66
C HIS A 239 22.42 16.39 4.95
N ASP A 240 23.36 16.95 5.70
CA ASP A 240 24.56 17.57 5.14
C ASP A 240 25.53 16.48 4.65
N LEU A 241 26.09 16.67 3.46
CA LEU A 241 27.01 15.70 2.84
C LEU A 241 28.48 15.94 3.24
N GLU A 242 28.78 17.10 3.81
CA GLU A 242 30.10 17.46 4.32
C GLU A 242 30.11 17.51 5.85
N SER A 243 31.29 17.33 6.44
CA SER A 243 31.45 17.47 7.89
C SER A 243 31.50 18.93 8.29
N ARG A 244 30.78 19.28 9.38
CA ARG A 244 30.79 20.63 9.99
C ARG A 244 30.34 21.74 9.03
N VAL A 245 29.31 21.47 8.22
CA VAL A 245 28.65 22.49 7.41
C VAL A 245 28.16 23.61 8.32
N ALA A 246 28.50 24.85 7.98
CA ALA A 246 28.01 26.02 8.69
C ALA A 246 26.55 26.25 8.33
N GLY A 247 25.69 26.38 9.34
CA GLY A 247 24.26 26.57 9.12
C GLY A 247 23.54 27.02 10.38
N SER A 248 22.37 27.62 10.19
CA SER A 248 21.44 27.95 11.27
C SER A 248 20.09 27.33 10.95
N PRO A 249 19.41 26.67 11.91
CA PRO A 249 18.02 26.24 11.77
C PRO A 249 17.04 27.39 11.49
N SER A 250 17.46 28.64 11.69
CA SER A 250 16.66 29.82 11.30
C SER A 250 16.72 30.14 9.81
N ASN A 251 17.66 29.54 9.07
CA ASN A 251 17.74 29.69 7.62
C ASN A 251 16.75 28.72 6.97
N PRO A 252 15.72 29.18 6.24
CA PRO A 252 14.74 28.31 5.60
C PRO A 252 15.34 27.35 4.56
N ASP A 253 16.51 27.67 4.01
CA ASP A 253 17.20 26.83 3.01
C ASP A 253 17.94 25.64 3.65
N ILE A 254 18.08 25.63 4.98
CA ILE A 254 18.79 24.61 5.74
C ILE A 254 17.76 23.75 6.46
N PRO A 255 17.64 22.45 6.12
CA PRO A 255 16.73 21.54 6.81
C PRO A 255 17.00 21.52 8.31
N ALA A 256 15.97 21.79 9.11
CA ALA A 256 16.02 21.72 10.56
C ALA A 256 15.52 20.36 11.07
N ILE A 257 15.51 20.18 12.40
CA ILE A 257 15.01 18.95 13.03
C ILE A 257 13.55 18.67 12.67
N GLN A 258 12.76 19.73 12.47
CA GLN A 258 11.40 19.65 11.98
C GLN A 258 11.33 18.91 10.63
N ASN A 259 12.18 19.29 9.66
CA ASN A 259 12.24 18.60 8.38
C ASN A 259 12.63 17.12 8.56
N ALA A 260 13.58 16.82 9.46
CA ALA A 260 13.96 15.44 9.76
C ALA A 260 12.80 14.62 10.37
N GLU A 261 12.01 15.19 11.29
CA GLU A 261 10.82 14.55 11.86
C GLU A 261 9.76 14.26 10.78
N ARG A 262 9.53 15.19 9.84
CA ARG A 262 8.59 14.97 8.73
C ARG A 262 9.10 13.93 7.74
N THR A 263 10.37 13.99 7.36
CA THR A 263 10.99 12.93 6.55
C THR A 263 10.87 11.58 7.25
N TYR A 264 11.07 11.52 8.57
CA TYR A 264 10.90 10.27 9.31
C TYR A 264 9.44 9.79 9.32
N SER A 265 8.47 10.70 9.38
CA SER A 265 7.05 10.38 9.22
C SER A 265 6.77 9.71 7.87
N LEU A 266 7.29 10.29 6.77
CA LEU A 266 7.19 9.68 5.44
C LEU A 266 7.86 8.31 5.37
N MET A 267 9.05 8.15 5.96
CA MET A 267 9.76 6.86 5.95
C MET A 267 9.02 5.78 6.75
N ASN A 268 8.35 6.14 7.86
CA ASN A 268 7.45 5.23 8.56
C ASN A 268 6.24 4.87 7.69
N TYR A 269 5.66 5.83 6.97
CA TYR A 269 4.60 5.55 6.01
C TYR A 269 5.06 4.57 4.92
N PHE A 270 6.27 4.75 4.37
CA PHE A 270 6.89 3.82 3.41
C PHE A 270 6.98 2.39 3.97
N ALA A 271 7.62 2.24 5.13
CA ALA A 271 7.83 0.94 5.77
C ALA A 271 6.51 0.19 5.99
N ASN A 272 5.51 0.86 6.57
CA ASN A 272 4.20 0.27 6.85
C ASN A 272 3.36 0.04 5.59
N SER A 273 3.52 0.85 4.54
CA SER A 273 2.82 0.66 3.27
C SER A 273 3.26 -0.61 2.54
N LEU A 274 4.53 -0.99 2.71
CA LEU A 274 5.16 -2.13 2.04
C LEU A 274 5.29 -3.36 2.96
N GLY A 275 4.97 -3.26 4.24
CA GLY A 275 5.15 -4.36 5.21
C GLY A 275 6.62 -4.69 5.48
N VAL A 276 7.51 -3.70 5.37
CA VAL A 276 8.95 -3.87 5.55
C VAL A 276 9.48 -2.91 6.64
N ASN A 277 10.78 -2.96 6.91
CA ASN A 277 11.43 -2.02 7.82
C ASN A 277 12.46 -1.14 7.07
N CYS A 278 13.11 -0.22 7.79
CA CYS A 278 14.05 0.74 7.20
C CYS A 278 15.23 0.09 6.47
N VAL A 279 15.69 -1.07 6.95
CA VAL A 279 16.86 -1.77 6.38
C VAL A 279 16.54 -2.55 5.11
N PHE A 280 15.28 -2.52 4.66
CA PHE A 280 14.91 -2.96 3.32
C PHE A 280 15.50 -2.07 2.23
N CYS A 281 15.59 -0.76 2.48
CA CYS A 281 16.13 0.23 1.54
C CYS A 281 17.49 0.81 1.98
N HIS A 282 17.74 0.94 3.28
CA HIS A 282 18.87 1.70 3.81
C HIS A 282 19.83 0.88 4.65
N ASN A 283 21.12 1.20 4.59
CA ASN A 283 21.99 0.98 5.73
C ASN A 283 21.82 2.13 6.72
N THR A 284 21.20 1.87 7.87
CA THR A 284 20.78 2.91 8.84
C THR A 284 21.94 3.68 9.47
N ARG A 285 23.19 3.21 9.33
CA ARG A 285 24.38 4.00 9.72
C ARG A 285 24.58 5.24 8.85
N ALA A 286 24.04 5.26 7.64
CA ALA A 286 24.11 6.36 6.69
C ALA A 286 22.94 6.31 5.69
N PHE A 287 21.76 6.80 6.10
CA PHE A 287 20.55 6.79 5.27
C PHE A 287 20.70 7.49 3.90
N TYR A 288 21.59 8.49 3.84
CA TYR A 288 21.80 9.34 2.66
C TYR A 288 22.82 8.79 1.66
N ASP A 289 23.57 7.74 2.00
CA ASP A 289 24.71 7.30 1.21
C ASP A 289 24.28 6.32 0.09
N PRO A 290 24.29 6.74 -1.19
CA PRO A 290 23.84 5.90 -2.30
C PRO A 290 24.76 4.68 -2.52
N ALA A 291 25.98 4.65 -1.96
CA ALA A 291 26.85 3.48 -2.02
C ALA A 291 26.45 2.39 -1.00
N GLN A 292 25.50 2.68 -0.11
CA GLN A 292 25.11 1.80 1.00
C GLN A 292 23.60 1.53 1.09
N VAL A 293 22.81 2.05 0.16
CA VAL A 293 21.39 1.68 -0.01
C VAL A 293 21.27 0.40 -0.83
N THR A 294 20.10 -0.22 -0.78
CA THR A 294 19.77 -1.38 -1.62
C THR A 294 19.15 -0.91 -2.95
N PRO A 295 19.06 -1.76 -3.99
CA PRO A 295 18.38 -1.42 -5.25
C PRO A 295 16.93 -0.95 -5.06
N GLN A 296 16.26 -1.41 -4.00
CA GLN A 296 14.89 -1.03 -3.69
C GLN A 296 14.74 0.46 -3.38
N TRP A 297 15.80 1.13 -2.91
CA TRP A 297 15.81 2.58 -2.72
C TRP A 297 15.60 3.34 -4.04
N SER A 298 16.19 2.86 -5.14
CA SER A 298 16.01 3.45 -6.48
C SER A 298 14.59 3.23 -7.00
N THR A 299 14.05 2.01 -6.87
CA THR A 299 12.65 1.72 -7.22
C THR A 299 11.66 2.55 -6.40
N ALA A 300 11.93 2.73 -5.10
CA ALA A 300 11.13 3.57 -4.22
C ALA A 300 11.17 5.05 -4.63
N SER A 301 12.33 5.54 -5.09
CA SER A 301 12.49 6.92 -5.58
C SER A 301 11.64 7.18 -6.84
N LEU A 302 11.58 6.21 -7.76
CA LEU A 302 10.65 6.26 -8.89
C LEU A 302 9.19 6.24 -8.42
N GLY A 303 8.87 5.45 -7.40
CA GLY A 303 7.52 5.41 -6.81
C GLY A 303 7.07 6.74 -6.21
N ILE A 304 7.98 7.53 -5.62
CA ILE A 304 7.67 8.89 -5.14
C ILE A 304 7.25 9.78 -6.32
N ALA A 305 8.07 9.81 -7.37
CA ALA A 305 7.81 10.64 -8.54
C ALA A 305 6.52 10.21 -9.28
N MET A 306 6.28 8.89 -9.38
CA MET A 306 5.04 8.34 -9.92
C MET A 306 3.84 8.86 -9.13
N VAL A 307 3.82 8.68 -7.80
CA VAL A 307 2.68 9.11 -6.97
C VAL A 307 2.47 10.62 -7.02
N GLN A 308 3.54 11.41 -7.10
CA GLN A 308 3.45 12.86 -7.30
C GLN A 308 2.72 13.20 -8.61
N GLU A 309 3.05 12.52 -9.72
CA GLU A 309 2.35 12.66 -10.99
C GLU A 309 0.88 12.21 -10.87
N LEU A 310 0.61 11.03 -10.30
CA LEU A 310 -0.76 10.53 -10.14
C LEU A 310 -1.64 11.53 -9.40
N ASN A 311 -1.11 12.11 -8.31
CA ASN A 311 -1.85 13.07 -7.51
C ASN A 311 -2.10 14.37 -8.26
N ASN A 312 -1.08 14.96 -8.87
CA ASN A 312 -1.18 16.29 -9.46
C ASN A 312 -1.86 16.30 -10.83
N ASP A 313 -1.65 15.26 -11.63
CA ASP A 313 -2.08 15.25 -13.04
C ASP A 313 -3.39 14.47 -13.24
N TYR A 314 -3.70 13.49 -12.38
CA TYR A 314 -4.87 12.62 -12.55
C TYR A 314 -5.93 12.78 -11.46
N LEU A 315 -5.54 12.86 -10.18
CA LEU A 315 -6.49 12.76 -9.07
C LEU A 315 -7.00 14.13 -8.59
N VAL A 316 -6.10 15.07 -8.30
CA VAL A 316 -6.46 16.42 -7.83
C VAL A 316 -7.31 17.20 -8.85
N PRO A 317 -7.03 17.15 -10.17
CA PRO A 317 -7.85 17.86 -11.16
C PRO A 317 -9.31 17.40 -11.23
N LEU A 318 -9.63 16.21 -10.70
CA LEU A 318 -11.00 15.68 -10.65
C LEU A 318 -11.83 16.22 -9.48
N GLN A 319 -11.29 17.13 -8.64
CA GLN A 319 -11.97 17.62 -7.44
C GLN A 319 -13.40 18.12 -7.72
N ASP A 320 -13.57 18.94 -8.76
CA ASP A 320 -14.87 19.55 -9.10
C ASP A 320 -15.83 18.56 -9.79
N VAL A 321 -15.33 17.40 -10.22
CA VAL A 321 -16.14 16.31 -10.78
C VAL A 321 -16.74 15.45 -9.66
N TYR A 322 -16.05 15.34 -8.52
CA TYR A 322 -16.51 14.52 -7.42
C TYR A 322 -17.71 15.14 -6.69
N PRO A 323 -18.73 14.35 -6.31
CA PRO A 323 -19.79 14.82 -5.44
C PRO A 323 -19.23 15.07 -4.02
N PRO A 324 -19.88 15.94 -3.20
CA PRO A 324 -19.35 16.35 -1.90
C PRO A 324 -19.00 15.20 -0.93
N HIS A 325 -19.72 14.08 -1.01
CA HIS A 325 -19.48 12.90 -0.15
C HIS A 325 -18.22 12.09 -0.53
N ARG A 326 -17.52 12.46 -1.60
CA ARG A 326 -16.24 11.87 -2.02
C ARG A 326 -15.04 12.77 -1.73
N LEU A 327 -15.28 13.98 -1.27
CA LEU A 327 -14.24 14.95 -0.92
C LEU A 327 -13.80 14.79 0.54
N GLY A 328 -12.59 15.28 0.83
CA GLY A 328 -12.02 15.24 2.17
C GLY A 328 -12.92 15.97 3.18
N PRO A 329 -13.20 15.38 4.35
CA PRO A 329 -14.23 15.88 5.26
C PRO A 329 -13.91 17.23 5.91
N VAL A 330 -12.63 17.62 5.92
CA VAL A 330 -12.16 18.86 6.57
C VAL A 330 -11.88 19.96 5.55
N PHE A 331 -11.19 19.63 4.46
CA PHE A 331 -10.73 20.63 3.47
C PHE A 331 -11.46 20.56 2.13
N GLY A 332 -12.37 19.60 1.94
CA GLY A 332 -13.05 19.40 0.66
C GLY A 332 -12.11 19.01 -0.47
N ASP A 333 -10.93 18.47 -0.16
CA ASP A 333 -9.91 18.14 -1.15
C ASP A 333 -10.21 16.80 -1.84
N ALA A 334 -9.79 16.67 -3.11
CA ALA A 334 -9.94 15.42 -3.86
C ALA A 334 -9.23 14.23 -3.18
N PRO A 335 -9.76 13.01 -3.32
CA PRO A 335 -9.06 11.80 -2.87
C PRO A 335 -7.75 11.63 -3.63
N LYS A 336 -6.68 11.30 -2.90
CA LYS A 336 -5.33 11.10 -3.46
C LYS A 336 -4.81 9.69 -3.19
N ALA A 337 -3.85 9.27 -4.01
CA ALA A 337 -3.16 8.01 -3.88
C ALA A 337 -1.81 8.20 -3.16
N ALA A 338 -1.35 7.13 -2.51
CA ALA A 338 -0.02 7.01 -1.95
C ALA A 338 0.40 5.54 -1.96
N CYS A 339 1.58 5.21 -1.41
CA CYS A 339 2.16 3.87 -1.47
C CYS A 339 1.16 2.78 -1.03
N LYS A 340 0.44 3.01 0.09
CA LYS A 340 -0.48 2.02 0.68
C LYS A 340 -1.75 1.80 -0.16
N THR A 341 -2.11 2.73 -1.05
CA THR A 341 -3.27 2.59 -1.95
C THR A 341 -3.13 1.35 -2.83
N CYS A 342 -1.92 1.07 -3.33
CA CYS A 342 -1.62 -0.11 -4.15
C CYS A 342 -1.02 -1.26 -3.33
N HIS A 343 0.01 -0.96 -2.51
CA HIS A 343 0.81 -1.99 -1.84
C HIS A 343 0.06 -2.69 -0.70
N LYS A 344 -0.82 -1.97 0.00
CA LYS A 344 -1.67 -2.51 1.08
C LYS A 344 -0.94 -3.39 2.10
N GLY A 345 0.32 -3.06 2.43
CA GLY A 345 1.14 -3.78 3.41
C GLY A 345 2.03 -4.87 2.81
N TYR A 346 2.10 -5.00 1.48
CA TYR A 346 2.98 -5.94 0.80
C TYR A 346 4.08 -5.23 0.01
N GLN A 347 5.26 -5.84 -0.03
CA GLN A 347 6.41 -5.31 -0.78
C GLN A 347 6.08 -5.08 -2.26
N GLN A 348 5.30 -5.99 -2.85
CA GLN A 348 4.73 -5.85 -4.19
C GLN A 348 3.20 -5.99 -4.07
N PRO A 349 2.40 -5.11 -4.69
CA PRO A 349 0.94 -5.26 -4.71
C PRO A 349 0.55 -6.67 -5.18
N LEU A 350 -0.45 -7.28 -4.53
CA LEU A 350 -0.93 -8.63 -4.86
C LEU A 350 0.23 -9.66 -4.89
N GLN A 351 1.22 -9.47 -4.02
CA GLN A 351 2.45 -10.26 -3.91
C GLN A 351 3.19 -10.44 -5.25
N GLY A 352 3.11 -9.43 -6.12
CA GLY A 352 3.76 -9.44 -7.43
C GLY A 352 3.11 -10.40 -8.42
N THR A 353 1.80 -10.65 -8.30
CA THR A 353 1.02 -11.34 -9.33
C THR A 353 1.05 -10.54 -10.63
N ASN A 354 1.22 -11.21 -11.78
CA ASN A 354 1.20 -10.54 -13.06
C ASN A 354 -0.24 -10.22 -13.47
N VAL A 355 -0.73 -9.07 -13.03
CA VAL A 355 -2.11 -8.63 -13.27
C VAL A 355 -2.30 -8.06 -14.67
N ILE A 356 -1.23 -7.69 -15.36
CA ILE A 356 -1.31 -7.12 -16.72
C ILE A 356 -1.22 -8.18 -17.83
N ALA A 357 -0.87 -9.42 -17.50
CA ALA A 357 -0.66 -10.51 -18.47
C ALA A 357 -1.79 -10.64 -19.50
N ASP A 358 -3.02 -10.55 -19.01
CA ASP A 358 -4.23 -10.72 -19.81
C ASP A 358 -4.76 -9.40 -20.37
N TRP A 359 -4.22 -8.24 -19.99
CA TRP A 359 -4.82 -6.93 -20.25
C TRP A 359 -3.89 -6.00 -21.04
N PRO A 360 -3.48 -6.37 -22.27
CA PRO A 360 -2.62 -5.53 -23.10
C PRO A 360 -3.24 -4.15 -23.38
N GLU A 361 -4.58 -4.04 -23.33
CA GLU A 361 -5.33 -2.78 -23.48
C GLU A 361 -5.01 -1.76 -22.38
N LEU A 362 -4.53 -2.22 -21.23
CA LEU A 362 -4.10 -1.38 -20.11
C LEU A 362 -2.58 -1.21 -20.05
N ALA A 363 -1.81 -1.91 -20.89
CA ALA A 363 -0.35 -1.94 -20.84
C ALA A 363 0.33 -0.79 -21.61
N THR A 364 -0.40 -0.11 -22.50
CA THR A 364 0.11 0.98 -23.34
C THR A 364 -0.98 2.01 -23.60
N THR A 365 -0.59 3.26 -23.87
CA THR A 365 -1.48 4.31 -24.36
C THR A 365 -1.78 4.20 -25.86
N GLY A 366 -1.02 3.38 -26.59
CA GLY A 366 -1.23 3.12 -28.02
C GLY A 366 -2.16 1.94 -28.31
N ALA A 367 -2.18 1.51 -29.57
CA ALA A 367 -2.88 0.29 -29.96
C ALA A 367 -2.23 -0.94 -29.27
N PRO A 368 -2.99 -1.77 -28.54
CA PRO A 368 -2.44 -2.91 -27.83
C PRO A 368 -1.95 -3.99 -28.78
N SER A 369 -0.88 -4.68 -28.37
CA SER A 369 -0.41 -5.90 -29.04
C SER A 369 -1.00 -7.12 -28.35
N TYR A 370 -1.64 -7.99 -29.14
CA TYR A 370 -2.22 -9.26 -28.69
C TYR A 370 -1.38 -10.47 -29.11
N GLU A 371 -0.22 -10.24 -29.74
CA GLU A 371 0.72 -11.32 -30.00
C GLU A 371 1.26 -11.83 -28.66
N ALA A 372 1.22 -13.15 -28.46
CA ALA A 372 1.74 -13.75 -27.23
C ALA A 372 3.15 -13.24 -26.98
N ALA A 373 3.37 -12.62 -25.82
CA ALA A 373 4.70 -12.21 -25.38
C ALA A 373 5.58 -13.47 -25.39
N THR A 374 6.47 -13.59 -26.38
CA THR A 374 7.46 -14.66 -26.40
C THR A 374 8.30 -14.50 -25.13
N GLN A 375 8.25 -15.52 -24.28
CA GLN A 375 8.88 -15.61 -22.96
C GLN A 375 10.31 -15.10 -22.89
#